data_AF-A0A7V4X7C8-F1
#
_entry.id   AF-A0A7V4X7C8-F1
#
_cell.length_a   1.000
_cell.length_b   1.000
_cell.length_c   1.000
_cell.angle_alpha   90.00
_cell.angle_beta   90.00
_cell.angle_gamma   90.00
#
_symmetry.space_group_name_H-M   'P 1'
#
loop_
_entity.id
_entity.type
_entity.pdbx_description
1 polymer ?
#
loop_
_entity_poly.entity_id
_entity_poly.type
_entity_poly.pdbx_seq_one_letter_code
_entity_poly.pdbx_strand_id
1 'polypeptide(L)'
;VSALPRQITCVDPISLESKVVIDATGHDAWVCRSLEKRYILKLADFGPMDVNSSEDAVVEKTGLIHPGLIVTGMAVSTAYGIPRMGPTFGGMLLSGRKAACEAIKILSKRTVKESCPTKEEVVV
;
A
#
# COMPACT_ATOMS: atom_id res chain seq x y z
N VAL A 1 15.31 -8.35 -3.82
CA VAL A 1 16.57 -7.92 -4.45
C VAL A 1 17.41 -9.16 -4.69
N SER A 2 17.46 -9.64 -5.93
CA SER A 2 18.52 -10.58 -6.35
C SER A 2 19.82 -9.80 -6.20
N ALA A 3 20.72 -10.31 -5.36
CA ALA A 3 21.83 -9.62 -4.69
C ALA A 3 22.41 -8.39 -5.43
N LEU A 4 22.60 -7.31 -4.67
CA LEU A 4 23.44 -6.19 -5.10
C LEU A 4 24.86 -6.72 -5.45
N PRO A 5 25.60 -6.07 -6.38
CA PRO A 5 27.00 -6.38 -6.66
C PRO A 5 27.79 -6.54 -5.36
N ARG A 6 28.69 -7.54 -5.29
CA ARG A 6 29.49 -7.89 -4.09
C ARG A 6 30.13 -6.68 -3.39
N GLN A 7 30.43 -5.63 -4.13
CA GLN A 7 31.05 -4.40 -3.64
C GLN A 7 30.10 -3.51 -2.82
N ILE A 8 28.79 -3.71 -2.88
CA ILE A 8 27.77 -2.91 -2.17
C ILE A 8 26.77 -3.78 -1.39
N THR A 9 27.06 -5.07 -1.20
CA THR A 9 26.22 -5.98 -0.39
C THR A 9 26.27 -5.69 1.11
N CYS A 10 27.22 -4.89 1.57
CA CYS A 10 27.36 -4.44 2.96
C CYS A 10 26.61 -3.14 3.27
N VAL A 11 25.88 -2.59 2.30
CA VAL A 11 25.13 -1.34 2.50
C VAL A 11 23.76 -1.67 3.07
N ASP A 12 23.55 -1.26 4.31
CA ASP A 12 22.23 -1.30 4.94
C ASP A 12 21.25 -0.36 4.20
N PRO A 13 19.96 -0.71 4.12
CA PRO A 13 18.96 0.15 3.50
C PRO A 13 18.82 1.48 4.25
N ILE A 14 18.56 2.55 3.51
CA ILE A 14 18.22 3.87 4.08
C ILE A 14 16.71 3.93 4.32
N SER A 15 16.31 4.45 5.48
CA SER A 15 14.91 4.65 5.84
C SER A 15 14.35 5.95 5.28
N LEU A 16 13.10 5.89 4.80
CA LEU A 16 12.31 7.07 4.43
C LEU A 16 11.07 7.15 5.32
N GLU A 17 10.85 8.31 5.94
CA GLU A 17 9.68 8.56 6.77
C GLU A 17 8.54 9.13 5.95
N SER A 18 7.33 8.69 6.26
CA SER A 18 6.12 9.23 5.65
C SER A 18 4.94 9.10 6.59
N LYS A 19 3.98 10.03 6.48
CA LYS A 19 2.73 9.96 7.26
C LYS A 19 1.82 8.83 6.77
N VAL A 20 1.85 8.57 5.46
CA VAL A 20 1.05 7.56 4.75
C VAL A 20 1.90 6.99 3.61
N VAL A 21 1.87 5.67 3.45
CA VAL A 21 2.42 4.91 2.33
C VAL A 21 1.27 4.34 1.50
N ILE A 22 1.38 4.36 0.17
CA ILE A 22 0.42 3.72 -0.73
C ILE A 22 1.15 2.59 -1.46
N ASP A 23 0.74 1.34 -1.24
CA ASP A 23 1.19 0.18 -2.02
C ASP A 23 0.42 0.12 -3.34
N ALA A 24 1.10 0.56 -4.41
CA ALA A 24 0.64 0.48 -5.79
C ALA A 24 1.54 -0.45 -6.63
N THR A 25 2.23 -1.40 -5.99
CA THR A 25 3.25 -2.25 -6.65
C THR A 25 2.68 -3.38 -7.52
N GLY A 26 1.37 -3.39 -7.74
CA GLY A 26 0.68 -4.36 -8.57
C GLY A 26 0.51 -5.72 -7.88
N HIS A 27 0.50 -6.80 -8.67
CA HIS A 27 0.23 -8.17 -8.18
C HIS A 27 1.20 -8.64 -7.09
N ASP A 28 2.43 -8.14 -7.10
CA ASP A 28 3.43 -8.55 -6.11
C ASP A 28 3.10 -8.04 -4.69
N ALA A 29 2.42 -6.89 -4.59
CA ALA A 29 2.10 -6.21 -3.33
C ALA A 29 3.31 -6.16 -2.37
N TRP A 30 4.45 -5.68 -2.86
CA TRP A 30 5.75 -5.77 -2.18
C TRP A 30 5.74 -5.17 -0.76
N VAL A 31 5.00 -4.09 -0.53
CA VAL A 31 4.92 -3.46 0.79
C VAL A 31 4.06 -4.33 1.71
N CYS A 32 2.88 -4.74 1.25
CA CYS A 32 2.01 -5.67 2.00
C CYS A 32 2.72 -7.00 2.33
N ARG A 33 3.45 -7.58 1.36
CA ARG A 33 4.26 -8.80 1.55
C ARG A 33 5.37 -8.61 2.58
N SER A 34 5.97 -7.42 2.63
CA SER A 34 7.00 -7.12 3.63
C SER A 34 6.43 -7.11 5.05
N LEU A 35 5.19 -6.65 5.23
CA LEU A 35 4.46 -6.72 6.51
C LEU A 35 4.01 -8.16 6.82
N GLU A 36 3.56 -8.91 5.82
CA GLU A 36 3.17 -10.32 5.97
C GLU A 36 4.32 -11.20 6.45
N LYS A 37 5.54 -11.01 5.91
CA LYS A 37 6.75 -11.72 6.37
C LYS A 37 7.07 -11.51 7.85
N ARG A 38 6.54 -10.45 8.45
CA ARG A 38 6.69 -10.10 9.87
C ARG A 38 5.45 -10.48 10.70
N TYR A 39 4.51 -11.23 10.12
CA TYR A 39 3.25 -11.65 10.73
C TYR A 39 2.33 -10.48 11.15
N ILE A 40 2.48 -9.31 10.53
CA ILE A 40 1.65 -8.13 10.80
C ILE A 40 0.36 -8.14 9.97
N LEU A 41 0.45 -8.65 8.73
CA LEU A 41 -0.67 -8.83 7.82
C LEU A 41 -0.77 -10.29 7.39
N LYS A 42 -1.96 -10.71 6.97
CA LYS A 42 -2.20 -11.98 6.29
C LYS A 42 -2.87 -11.67 4.96
N LEU A 43 -2.19 -11.98 3.86
CA LEU A 43 -2.71 -11.75 2.51
C LEU A 43 -3.41 -13.01 2.01
N ALA A 44 -4.47 -12.83 1.23
CA ALA A 44 -5.27 -13.94 0.71
C ALA A 44 -4.78 -14.47 -0.65
N ASP A 45 -3.90 -13.73 -1.33
CA ASP A 45 -3.41 -13.99 -2.69
C ASP A 45 -4.48 -13.91 -3.78
N PHE A 46 -4.12 -13.36 -4.94
CA PHE A 46 -5.11 -13.07 -5.99
C PHE A 46 -5.68 -14.35 -6.63
N GLY A 47 -6.94 -14.27 -7.05
CA GLY A 47 -7.67 -15.37 -7.69
C GLY A 47 -7.42 -15.48 -9.21
N PRO A 48 -8.06 -16.48 -9.87
CA PRO A 48 -8.05 -16.60 -11.34
C PRO A 48 -8.66 -15.36 -12.01
N MET A 49 -8.59 -15.29 -13.34
CA MET A 49 -9.12 -14.13 -14.06
C MET A 49 -10.65 -14.14 -14.09
N ASP A 50 -11.25 -13.06 -13.62
CA ASP A 50 -12.67 -12.73 -13.79
C ASP A 50 -12.80 -11.20 -13.85
N VAL A 51 -12.99 -10.68 -15.06
CA VAL A 51 -12.96 -9.24 -15.34
C VAL A 51 -14.11 -8.51 -14.65
N ASN A 52 -15.31 -9.08 -14.71
CA ASN A 52 -16.53 -8.41 -14.29
C ASN A 52 -16.54 -8.21 -12.77
N SER A 53 -16.19 -9.24 -12.00
CA SER A 53 -16.15 -9.12 -10.54
C SER A 53 -14.90 -8.39 -10.03
N SER A 54 -13.78 -8.47 -10.75
CA SER A 54 -12.51 -7.91 -10.30
C SER A 54 -12.48 -6.38 -10.33
N GLU A 55 -12.97 -5.73 -11.40
CA GLU A 55 -12.85 -4.27 -11.53
C GLU A 55 -13.57 -3.53 -10.39
N ASP A 56 -14.82 -3.89 -10.12
CA ASP A 56 -15.60 -3.28 -9.06
C ASP A 56 -15.02 -3.61 -7.67
N ALA A 57 -14.70 -4.89 -7.43
CA ALA A 57 -14.18 -5.33 -6.14
C ALA A 57 -12.84 -4.66 -5.78
N VAL A 58 -11.95 -4.45 -6.76
CA VAL A 58 -10.67 -3.73 -6.52
C VAL A 58 -10.94 -2.29 -6.08
N VAL A 59 -11.84 -1.58 -6.77
CA VAL A 59 -12.19 -0.21 -6.38
C VAL A 59 -12.83 -0.18 -4.99
N GLU A 60 -13.74 -1.10 -4.70
CA GLU A 60 -14.42 -1.18 -3.40
C GLU A 60 -13.46 -1.48 -2.24
N LYS A 61 -12.52 -2.39 -2.43
CA LYS A 61 -11.56 -2.80 -1.39
C LYS A 61 -10.32 -1.92 -1.29
N THR A 62 -10.11 -1.03 -2.23
CA THR A 62 -9.05 -0.01 -2.14
C THR A 62 -9.23 0.85 -0.89
N GLY A 63 -8.18 0.99 -0.10
CA GLY A 63 -8.23 1.75 1.14
C GLY A 63 -7.13 1.37 2.12
N LEU A 64 -7.34 1.74 3.38
CA LEU A 64 -6.40 1.47 4.46
C LEU A 64 -6.40 -0.01 4.85
N ILE A 65 -5.23 -0.66 4.73
CA ILE A 65 -5.05 -2.08 5.12
C ILE A 65 -4.38 -2.21 6.49
N HIS A 66 -3.53 -1.25 6.85
CA HIS A 66 -2.85 -1.16 8.15
C HIS A 66 -2.71 0.33 8.50
N PRO A 67 -2.65 0.75 9.78
CA PRO A 67 -2.36 2.13 10.13
C PRO A 67 -1.15 2.69 9.35
N GLY A 68 -1.39 3.76 8.58
CA GLY A 68 -0.37 4.39 7.73
C GLY A 68 -0.10 3.72 6.37
N LEU A 69 -0.75 2.60 6.04
CA LEU A 69 -0.59 1.89 4.77
C LEU A 69 -1.92 1.73 4.04
N ILE A 70 -1.99 2.32 2.84
CA ILE A 70 -3.09 2.17 1.89
C ILE A 70 -2.67 1.19 0.80
N VAL A 71 -3.60 0.38 0.31
CA VAL A 71 -3.39 -0.51 -0.83
C VAL A 71 -4.27 -0.09 -2.01
N THR A 72 -3.73 -0.11 -3.23
CA THR A 72 -4.43 0.31 -4.46
C THR A 72 -4.04 -0.55 -5.67
N GLY A 73 -4.88 -0.54 -6.70
CA GLY A 73 -4.72 -1.32 -7.93
C GLY A 73 -4.66 -2.81 -7.65
N MET A 74 -3.83 -3.54 -8.41
CA MET A 74 -3.72 -5.00 -8.27
C MET A 74 -3.13 -5.47 -6.94
N ALA A 75 -2.49 -4.60 -6.16
CA ALA A 75 -2.05 -4.96 -4.81
C ALA A 75 -3.26 -5.26 -3.90
N VAL A 76 -4.41 -4.63 -4.18
CA VAL A 76 -5.68 -4.90 -3.47
C VAL A 76 -6.13 -6.33 -3.71
N SER A 77 -5.97 -6.83 -4.95
CA SER A 77 -6.34 -8.20 -5.28
C SER A 77 -5.50 -9.21 -4.51
N THR A 78 -4.19 -8.99 -4.42
CA THR A 78 -3.29 -9.84 -3.64
C THR A 78 -3.59 -9.77 -2.14
N ALA A 79 -3.94 -8.58 -1.63
CA ALA A 79 -4.28 -8.41 -0.22
C ALA A 79 -5.58 -9.14 0.15
N TYR A 80 -6.63 -9.03 -0.66
CA TYR A 80 -7.98 -9.46 -0.31
C TYR A 80 -8.50 -10.69 -1.06
N GLY A 81 -7.69 -11.28 -1.93
CA GLY A 81 -8.08 -12.49 -2.66
C GLY A 81 -9.04 -12.25 -3.81
N ILE A 82 -8.93 -11.07 -4.44
CA ILE A 82 -9.81 -10.69 -5.55
C ILE A 82 -9.28 -11.34 -6.83
N PRO A 83 -10.15 -11.81 -7.73
CA PRO A 83 -9.77 -12.18 -9.09
C PRO A 83 -8.95 -11.09 -9.80
N ARG A 84 -8.20 -11.46 -10.84
CA ARG A 84 -7.52 -10.50 -11.73
C ARG A 84 -8.42 -10.09 -12.89
N MET A 85 -8.33 -8.86 -13.39
CA MET A 85 -9.16 -8.38 -14.52
C MET A 85 -8.51 -8.49 -15.91
N GLY A 86 -7.22 -8.82 -16.00
CA GLY A 86 -6.54 -8.88 -17.31
C GLY A 86 -6.29 -7.49 -17.91
N PRO A 87 -6.38 -7.31 -19.24
CA PRO A 87 -5.97 -6.08 -19.93
C PRO A 87 -7.04 -4.97 -19.90
N THR A 88 -7.69 -4.76 -18.76
CA THR A 88 -8.62 -3.64 -18.52
C THR A 88 -8.10 -2.78 -17.37
N PHE A 89 -8.29 -1.46 -17.46
CA PHE A 89 -7.64 -0.49 -16.58
C PHE A 89 -8.61 0.48 -15.90
N GLY A 90 -9.93 0.34 -16.13
CA GLY A 90 -10.93 1.24 -15.56
C GLY A 90 -10.90 1.19 -14.03
N GLY A 91 -10.92 -0.01 -13.47
CA GLY A 91 -10.80 -0.25 -12.03
C GLY A 91 -9.49 0.29 -11.45
N MET A 92 -8.37 0.27 -12.19
CA MET A 92 -7.08 0.78 -11.72
C MET A 92 -7.11 2.30 -11.50
N LEU A 93 -7.64 3.05 -12.46
CA LEU A 93 -7.73 4.51 -12.38
C LEU A 93 -8.68 4.94 -11.25
N LEU A 94 -9.82 4.27 -11.12
CA LEU A 94 -10.79 4.54 -10.06
C LEU A 94 -10.25 4.16 -8.67
N SER A 95 -9.51 3.05 -8.58
CA SER A 95 -8.80 2.64 -7.38
C SER A 95 -7.76 3.70 -6.97
N GLY A 96 -6.89 4.13 -7.89
CA GLY A 96 -5.88 5.16 -7.59
C GLY A 96 -6.51 6.47 -7.10
N ARG A 97 -7.61 6.90 -7.74
CA ARG A 97 -8.37 8.09 -7.30
C ARG A 97 -8.90 7.91 -5.87
N LYS A 98 -9.49 6.75 -5.56
CA LYS A 98 -10.00 6.46 -4.21
C LYS A 98 -8.88 6.42 -3.17
N ALA A 99 -7.74 5.81 -3.48
CA ALA A 99 -6.58 5.78 -2.61
C ALA A 99 -6.06 7.19 -2.29
N ALA A 100 -6.02 8.08 -3.29
CA ALA A 100 -5.67 9.49 -3.08
C ALA A 100 -6.68 10.20 -2.15
N CYS A 101 -7.99 9.98 -2.34
CA CYS A 101 -9.01 10.53 -1.45
C CYS A 101 -8.85 10.04 0.01
N GLU A 102 -8.54 8.74 0.21
CA GLU A 102 -8.28 8.19 1.54
C GLU A 102 -7.00 8.77 2.16
N ALA A 103 -5.93 8.93 1.38
CA ALA A 103 -4.70 9.56 1.84
C ALA A 103 -4.94 11.01 2.31
N ILE A 104 -5.68 11.80 1.52
CA ILE A 104 -6.05 13.18 1.88
C ILE A 104 -6.82 13.19 3.21
N LYS A 105 -7.82 12.31 3.38
CA LYS A 105 -8.58 12.22 4.65
C LYS A 105 -7.67 11.94 5.85
N ILE A 106 -6.68 11.06 5.71
CA ILE A 106 -5.74 10.72 6.80
C ILE A 106 -4.84 11.93 7.11
N LEU A 107 -4.32 12.59 6.08
CA LEU A 107 -3.46 13.76 6.24
C LEU A 107 -4.21 14.93 6.87
N SER A 108 -5.45 15.20 6.44
CA SER A 108 -6.30 16.26 7.00
C SER A 108 -6.71 16.02 8.45
N LYS A 109 -6.90 14.77 8.88
CA LYS A 109 -7.19 14.44 10.29
C LYS A 109 -5.97 14.66 11.20
N ARG A 110 -4.75 14.59 10.66
CA ARG A 110 -3.51 14.81 11.42
C ARG A 110 -3.13 16.28 11.54
N THR A 111 -3.43 17.12 10.55
CA THR A 111 -3.18 18.58 10.66
C THR A 111 -3.93 19.23 11.82
N VAL A 112 -5.06 18.67 12.27
CA VAL A 112 -5.78 19.15 13.45
C VAL A 112 -5.16 18.67 14.78
N LYS A 113 -4.39 17.57 14.76
CA LYS A 113 -3.69 17.06 15.95
C LYS A 113 -2.27 17.61 16.12
N GLU A 114 -1.61 18.00 15.04
CA GLU A 114 -0.25 18.57 15.05
C GLU A 114 -0.20 20.07 15.43
N SER A 115 -1.34 20.71 15.76
CA SER A 115 -1.39 22.13 16.15
C SER A 115 -0.98 22.40 17.62
N CYS A 116 -0.25 21.50 18.28
CA CYS A 116 0.45 21.81 19.52
C CYS A 116 1.78 21.05 19.58
N PRO A 117 2.92 21.70 19.29
CA PRO A 117 4.22 21.16 19.67
C PRO A 117 4.41 21.35 21.18
N THR A 118 4.31 20.28 21.96
CA THR A 118 4.92 20.25 23.30
C THR A 118 6.43 20.12 23.10
N LYS A 119 7.16 21.13 23.56
CA LYS A 119 8.62 21.27 23.46
C LYS A 119 9.33 20.07 24.10
N GLU A 120 9.65 19.01 23.36
CA GLU A 120 10.63 18.00 23.78
C GLU A 120 11.14 17.05 22.67
N GLU A 121 10.45 16.89 21.54
CA GLU A 121 10.94 16.03 20.44
C GLU A 121 11.88 16.78 19.48
N VAL A 122 12.98 17.30 20.01
CA VAL A 122 14.19 17.62 19.23
C VAL A 122 15.37 16.95 19.91
N VAL A 123 15.43 15.62 19.89
CA VAL A 123 16.67 14.82 19.96
C VAL A 123 16.35 13.40 19.47
N VAL A 124 16.74 13.04 18.25
CA VAL A 124 17.67 11.93 17.93
C VAL A 124 18.35 12.24 16.59
#